data_AF-G3LX82-F1
#
_entry.id   AF-G3LX82-F1
#
_cell.length_a   1.000
_cell.length_b   1.000
_cell.length_c   1.000
_cell.angle_alpha   90.00
_cell.angle_beta   90.00
_cell.angle_gamma   90.00
#
_symmetry.space_group_name_H-M   'P 1'
#
loop_
_entity.id
_entity.type
_entity.pdbx_description
1 polymer ?
#
loop_
_entity_poly.entity_id
_entity_poly.type
_entity_poly.pdbx_seq_one_letter_code
_entity_poly.pdbx_strand_id
1 'polypeptide(L)'
;IMRLTDKIIQTAKKPSRGYLRLTDGDGLSLKITDRGSYFWNFRYYINGRERNMSLGRYPAMSIEAARGEALELRYHLRQGLDPLAERKKKQAAYLAEEKTQKETFEFVAREWYQLKRPEWKNEKHAQQVITTLEQFVFPFIGKKPISRISPPELLKVMEKLYDRPE
;
A
#
# COMPACT_ATOMS: atom_id res chain seq x y z
N ILE A 1 -17.33 -32.48 5.70
CA ILE A 1 -16.02 -31.86 6.05
C ILE A 1 -16.14 -31.37 7.49
N MET A 2 -15.18 -31.70 8.37
CA MET A 2 -15.15 -31.19 9.74
C MET A 2 -14.67 -29.74 9.74
N ARG A 3 -15.46 -28.82 10.29
CA ARG A 3 -15.09 -27.41 10.45
C ARG A 3 -13.94 -27.31 11.47
N LEU A 4 -13.00 -26.39 11.24
CA LEU A 4 -11.90 -26.15 12.17
C LEU A 4 -12.42 -25.43 13.43
N THR A 5 -11.69 -25.62 14.51
CA THR A 5 -11.86 -24.92 15.79
C THR A 5 -10.48 -24.56 16.33
N ASP A 6 -10.37 -23.59 17.23
CA ASP A 6 -9.09 -23.22 17.84
C ASP A 6 -8.36 -24.42 18.46
N LYS A 7 -9.11 -25.31 19.13
CA LYS A 7 -8.55 -26.52 19.71
C LYS A 7 -7.91 -27.44 18.66
N ILE A 8 -8.55 -27.61 17.51
CA ILE A 8 -8.00 -28.41 16.39
C ILE A 8 -6.74 -27.74 15.83
N ILE A 9 -6.76 -26.42 15.69
CA ILE A 9 -5.62 -25.65 15.15
C ILE A 9 -4.41 -25.74 16.10
N GLN A 10 -4.62 -25.55 17.39
CA GLN A 10 -3.56 -25.55 18.40
C GLN A 10 -2.95 -26.94 18.62
N THR A 11 -3.73 -28.00 18.47
CA THR A 11 -3.26 -29.39 18.61
C THR A 11 -2.68 -29.97 17.32
N ALA A 12 -2.78 -29.25 16.20
CA ALA A 12 -2.27 -29.71 14.93
C ALA A 12 -0.75 -29.84 14.95
N LYS A 13 -0.25 -31.03 14.63
CA LYS A 13 1.19 -31.28 14.54
C LYS A 13 1.76 -30.63 13.29
N LYS A 14 2.82 -29.85 13.45
CA LYS A 14 3.60 -29.34 12.32
C LYS A 14 4.15 -30.51 11.49
N PRO A 15 4.13 -30.43 10.15
CA PRO A 15 4.72 -31.46 9.30
C PRO A 15 6.25 -31.45 9.45
N SER A 16 6.89 -32.60 9.22
CA SER A 16 8.36 -32.71 9.21
C SER A 16 9.00 -32.01 8.02
N ARG A 17 8.28 -31.90 6.89
CA ARG A 17 8.71 -31.17 5.68
C ARG A 17 7.50 -30.58 4.97
N GLY A 18 7.66 -29.39 4.40
CA GLY A 18 6.63 -28.79 3.55
C GLY A 18 5.51 -28.13 4.35
N TYR A 19 4.26 -28.50 4.07
CA TYR A 19 3.11 -27.91 4.77
C TYR A 19 1.97 -28.92 4.96
N LEU A 20 1.24 -28.76 6.07
CA LEU A 20 -0.02 -29.44 6.36
C LEU A 20 -1.16 -28.48 6.01
N ARG A 21 -2.19 -28.98 5.33
CA ARG A 21 -3.42 -28.24 5.04
C ARG A 21 -4.56 -28.80 5.87
N LEU A 22 -5.15 -27.96 6.70
CA LEU A 22 -6.39 -28.25 7.41
C LEU A 22 -7.53 -27.52 6.71
N THR A 23 -8.58 -28.23 6.28
CA THR A 23 -9.68 -27.63 5.51
C THR A 23 -10.82 -27.23 6.43
N ASP A 24 -11.31 -25.99 6.32
CA ASP A 24 -12.51 -25.54 7.03
C ASP A 24 -13.78 -25.71 6.17
N GLY A 25 -13.63 -25.67 4.85
CA GLY A 25 -14.74 -25.78 3.90
C GLY A 25 -14.90 -24.50 3.07
N ASP A 26 -15.74 -24.55 2.03
CA ASP A 26 -16.05 -23.41 1.15
C ASP A 26 -14.81 -22.69 0.59
N GLY A 27 -13.76 -23.47 0.29
CA GLY A 27 -12.47 -22.97 -0.19
C GLY A 27 -11.51 -22.49 0.91
N LEU A 28 -11.96 -22.33 2.16
CA LEU A 28 -11.14 -21.92 3.28
C LEU A 28 -10.33 -23.10 3.86
N SER A 29 -9.04 -22.86 4.10
CA SER A 29 -8.13 -23.81 4.74
C SER A 29 -7.03 -23.09 5.53
N LEU A 30 -6.50 -23.73 6.55
CA LEU A 30 -5.31 -23.32 7.26
C LEU A 30 -4.10 -24.10 6.75
N LYS A 31 -3.05 -23.38 6.36
CA LYS A 31 -1.74 -23.94 5.98
C LYS A 31 -0.78 -23.80 7.15
N ILE A 32 -0.27 -24.93 7.64
CA ILE A 32 0.74 -25.01 8.69
C ILE A 32 2.06 -25.40 8.05
N THR A 33 3.06 -24.53 8.09
CA THR A 33 4.38 -24.83 7.54
C THR A 33 5.20 -25.70 8.50
N ASP A 34 6.20 -26.41 7.97
CA ASP A 34 7.23 -27.09 8.77
C ASP A 34 7.96 -26.15 9.75
N ARG A 35 8.07 -24.86 9.41
CA ARG A 35 8.57 -23.77 10.28
C ARG A 35 7.59 -23.33 11.37
N GLY A 36 6.40 -23.92 11.46
CA GLY A 36 5.41 -23.59 12.49
C GLY A 36 4.67 -22.27 12.26
N SER A 37 4.60 -21.79 11.02
CA SER A 37 3.78 -20.62 10.66
C SER A 37 2.42 -21.06 10.11
N TYR A 38 1.37 -20.34 10.51
CA TYR A 38 -0.03 -20.68 10.22
C TYR A 38 -0.65 -19.60 9.33
N PHE A 39 -1.17 -20.00 8.16
CA PHE A 39 -1.73 -19.07 7.17
C PHE A 39 -3.11 -19.50 6.70
N TRP A 40 -4.08 -18.60 6.80
CA TRP A 40 -5.38 -18.75 6.18
C TRP A 40 -5.25 -18.65 4.66
N ASN A 41 -5.78 -19.64 3.96
CA ASN A 41 -5.80 -19.69 2.50
C ASN A 41 -7.22 -19.93 2.01
N PHE A 42 -7.59 -19.15 0.99
CA PHE A 42 -8.84 -19.26 0.28
C PHE A 42 -8.58 -19.74 -1.15
N ARG A 43 -9.06 -20.94 -1.47
CA ARG A 43 -9.04 -21.54 -2.79
C ARG A 43 -10.34 -21.19 -3.52
N TYR A 44 -10.23 -20.75 -4.77
CA TYR A 44 -11.37 -20.49 -5.63
C TYR A 44 -11.05 -20.77 -7.09
N TYR A 45 -12.08 -20.78 -7.92
CA TYR A 45 -11.96 -20.88 -9.38
C TYR A 45 -12.50 -19.61 -10.02
N ILE A 46 -11.80 -19.12 -11.03
CA ILE A 46 -12.29 -18.04 -11.91
C ILE A 46 -11.80 -18.32 -13.32
N ASN A 47 -12.68 -18.18 -14.31
CA ASN A 47 -12.38 -18.49 -15.72
C ASN A 47 -11.77 -19.90 -15.91
N GLY A 48 -12.30 -20.89 -15.19
CA GLY A 48 -11.84 -22.28 -15.24
C GLY A 48 -10.46 -22.55 -14.62
N ARG A 49 -9.82 -21.55 -13.98
CA ARG A 49 -8.49 -21.69 -13.38
C ARG A 49 -8.57 -21.65 -11.86
N GLU A 50 -7.92 -22.60 -11.20
CA GLU A 50 -7.76 -22.59 -9.74
C GLU A 50 -6.83 -21.44 -9.34
N ARG A 51 -7.23 -20.69 -8.33
CA ARG A 51 -6.44 -19.67 -7.65
C ARG A 51 -6.45 -19.93 -6.15
N ASN A 52 -5.36 -19.55 -5.50
CA ASN A 52 -5.22 -19.58 -4.05
C ASN A 52 -4.80 -18.20 -3.56
N MET A 53 -5.47 -17.70 -2.53
CA MET A 53 -5.21 -16.40 -1.92
C MET A 53 -4.98 -16.56 -0.41
N SER A 54 -3.83 -16.06 0.08
CA SER A 54 -3.59 -15.97 1.52
C SER A 54 -4.38 -14.80 2.10
N LEU A 55 -5.18 -15.07 3.14
CA LEU A 55 -6.05 -14.10 3.81
C LEU A 55 -5.37 -13.43 5.01
N GLY A 56 -4.58 -14.20 5.77
CA GLY A 56 -3.93 -13.71 6.98
C GLY A 56 -3.19 -14.81 7.72
N ARG A 57 -2.60 -14.46 8.87
CA ARG A 57 -1.90 -15.39 9.75
C ARG A 57 -2.73 -15.68 10.99
N TYR A 58 -2.75 -16.93 11.44
CA TYR A 58 -3.26 -17.26 12.77
C TYR A 58 -2.14 -17.08 13.81
N PRO A 59 -2.41 -16.58 15.03
CA PRO A 59 -3.71 -16.19 15.58
C PRO A 59 -4.14 -14.74 15.31
N ALA A 60 -3.31 -13.93 14.63
CA ALA A 60 -3.63 -12.52 14.35
C ALA A 60 -4.96 -12.32 13.61
N MET A 61 -5.34 -13.27 12.77
CA MET A 61 -6.68 -13.42 12.20
C MET A 61 -7.32 -14.67 12.80
N SER A 62 -8.43 -14.50 13.52
CA SER A 62 -9.20 -15.60 14.08
C SER A 62 -9.87 -16.44 12.99
N ILE A 63 -10.38 -17.60 13.35
CA ILE A 63 -11.12 -18.46 12.42
C ILE A 63 -12.43 -17.82 11.95
N GLU A 64 -13.13 -17.08 12.84
CA GLU A 64 -14.34 -16.33 12.51
C GLU A 64 -14.03 -15.22 11.50
N ALA A 65 -12.97 -14.45 11.74
CA ALA A 65 -12.53 -13.41 10.81
C ALA A 65 -12.16 -14.02 9.44
N ALA A 66 -11.46 -15.15 9.42
CA ALA A 66 -11.12 -15.84 8.17
C ALA A 66 -12.36 -16.38 7.42
N ARG A 67 -13.38 -16.85 8.15
CA ARG A 67 -14.67 -17.28 7.57
C ARG A 67 -15.45 -16.10 6.99
N GLY A 68 -15.46 -14.96 7.69
CA GLY A 68 -16.08 -13.71 7.21
C GLY A 68 -15.42 -13.24 5.92
N GLU A 69 -14.08 -13.14 5.90
CA GLU A 69 -13.33 -12.77 4.69
C GLU A 69 -13.62 -13.74 3.53
N ALA A 70 -13.61 -15.06 3.78
CA ALA A 70 -13.93 -16.05 2.74
C ALA A 70 -15.35 -15.90 2.19
N LEU A 71 -16.33 -15.50 3.02
CA LEU A 71 -17.70 -15.23 2.58
C LEU A 71 -17.76 -14.01 1.64
N GLU A 72 -17.10 -12.91 2.01
CA GLU A 72 -17.00 -11.70 1.17
C GLU A 72 -16.33 -12.01 -0.17
N LEU A 73 -15.23 -12.76 -0.16
CA LEU A 73 -14.55 -13.16 -1.39
C LEU A 73 -15.43 -14.02 -2.30
N ARG A 74 -16.22 -14.95 -1.73
CA ARG A 74 -17.22 -15.70 -2.51
C ARG A 74 -18.30 -14.80 -3.09
N TYR A 75 -18.73 -13.77 -2.35
CA TYR A 75 -19.67 -12.79 -2.87
C TYR A 75 -19.09 -12.04 -4.08
N HIS A 76 -17.85 -11.54 -3.98
CA HIS A 76 -17.17 -10.89 -5.10
C HIS A 76 -17.01 -11.79 -6.33
N LEU A 77 -16.66 -13.06 -6.13
CA LEU A 77 -16.54 -14.03 -7.22
C LEU A 77 -17.87 -14.26 -7.96
N ARG A 78 -19.01 -14.27 -7.24
CA ARG A 78 -20.34 -14.36 -7.87
C ARG A 78 -20.67 -13.14 -8.73
N GLN A 79 -20.06 -11.99 -8.44
CA GLN A 79 -20.18 -10.76 -9.24
C GLN A 79 -19.14 -10.71 -10.39
N GLY A 80 -18.37 -11.79 -10.61
CA GLY A 80 -17.34 -11.82 -11.65
C GLY A 80 -16.06 -11.06 -11.32
N LEU A 81 -15.88 -10.61 -10.07
CA LEU A 81 -14.69 -9.88 -9.63
C LEU A 81 -13.59 -10.87 -9.19
N ASP A 82 -12.37 -10.71 -9.70
CA ASP A 82 -11.18 -11.46 -9.25
C ASP A 82 -10.58 -10.78 -8.00
N PRO A 83 -10.65 -11.41 -6.80
CA PRO A 83 -10.11 -10.80 -5.58
C PRO A 83 -8.60 -10.55 -5.60
N LEU A 84 -7.82 -11.38 -6.30
CA LEU A 84 -6.38 -11.18 -6.42
C LEU A 84 -6.06 -9.99 -7.32
N ALA A 85 -6.85 -9.78 -8.38
CA ALA A 85 -6.70 -8.61 -9.25
C ALA A 85 -7.03 -7.33 -8.49
N GLU A 86 -8.14 -7.30 -7.74
CA GLU A 86 -8.52 -6.15 -6.91
C GLU A 86 -7.48 -5.84 -5.83
N ARG A 87 -6.94 -6.86 -5.15
CA ARG A 87 -5.86 -6.65 -4.16
C ARG A 87 -4.61 -6.06 -4.82
N LYS A 88 -4.22 -6.56 -6.00
CA LYS A 88 -3.07 -6.02 -6.74
C LYS A 88 -3.30 -4.58 -7.19
N LYS A 89 -4.50 -4.25 -7.65
CA LYS A 89 -4.88 -2.90 -8.05
C LYS A 89 -4.80 -1.93 -6.88
N LYS A 90 -5.35 -2.29 -5.72
CA LYS A 90 -5.24 -1.49 -4.48
C LYS A 90 -3.79 -1.30 -4.05
N GLN A 91 -2.99 -2.37 -4.07
CA GLN A 91 -1.56 -2.27 -3.73
C GLN A 91 -0.81 -1.36 -4.70
N ALA A 92 -1.07 -1.48 -6.01
CA ALA A 92 -0.45 -0.64 -7.02
C ALA A 92 -0.86 0.82 -6.87
N ALA A 93 -2.13 1.11 -6.55
CA ALA A 93 -2.61 2.46 -6.26
C ALA A 93 -1.90 3.05 -5.04
N TYR A 94 -1.82 2.30 -3.93
CA TYR A 94 -1.10 2.72 -2.72
C TYR A 94 0.38 3.03 -3.01
N LEU A 95 1.07 2.13 -3.72
CA LEU A 95 2.48 2.34 -4.08
C LEU A 95 2.65 3.52 -5.06
N ALA A 96 1.70 3.73 -5.97
CA ALA A 96 1.71 4.86 -6.88
C ALA A 96 1.50 6.17 -6.13
N GLU A 97 0.59 6.22 -5.15
CA GLU A 97 0.40 7.38 -4.27
C GLU A 97 1.67 7.69 -3.47
N GLU A 98 2.27 6.67 -2.84
CA GLU A 98 3.52 6.83 -2.08
C GLU A 98 4.68 7.32 -2.97
N LYS A 99 4.81 6.75 -4.17
CA LYS A 99 5.81 7.18 -5.16
C LYS A 99 5.55 8.60 -5.65
N THR A 100 4.29 8.93 -5.94
CA THR A 100 3.89 10.28 -6.37
C THR A 100 4.25 11.29 -5.30
N GLN A 101 4.00 10.99 -4.01
CA GLN A 101 4.36 11.85 -2.88
C GLN A 101 5.87 12.12 -2.81
N LYS A 102 6.70 11.07 -2.92
CA LYS A 102 8.17 11.18 -2.90
C LYS A 102 8.77 11.83 -4.16
N GLU A 103 8.02 11.89 -5.26
CA GLU A 103 8.45 12.54 -6.50
C GLU A 103 7.91 13.97 -6.65
N THR A 104 7.10 14.44 -5.71
CA THR A 104 6.52 15.78 -5.78
C THR A 104 7.58 16.87 -5.69
N PHE A 105 7.33 18.01 -6.34
CA PHE A 105 8.21 19.17 -6.27
C PHE A 105 8.39 19.67 -4.84
N GLU A 106 7.33 19.70 -4.03
CA GLU A 106 7.44 20.11 -2.63
C GLU A 106 8.35 19.17 -1.84
N PHE A 107 8.18 17.85 -1.96
CA PHE A 107 9.03 16.89 -1.26
C PHE A 107 10.50 17.08 -1.61
N VAL A 108 10.82 17.13 -2.91
CA VAL A 108 12.21 17.29 -3.37
C VAL A 108 12.76 18.69 -3.06
N ALA A 109 11.95 19.74 -3.12
CA ALA A 109 12.38 21.08 -2.74
C ALA A 109 12.69 21.17 -1.24
N ARG A 110 11.95 20.45 -0.38
CA ARG A 110 12.25 20.34 1.05
C ARG A 110 13.50 19.52 1.31
N GLU A 111 13.74 18.43 0.58
CA GLU A 111 15.02 17.69 0.67
C GLU A 111 16.20 18.56 0.24
N TRP A 112 16.07 19.25 -0.89
CA TRP A 112 17.07 20.22 -1.36
C TRP A 112 17.32 21.32 -0.32
N TYR A 113 16.26 21.86 0.29
CA TYR A 113 16.38 22.87 1.33
C TYR A 113 17.18 22.36 2.54
N GLN A 114 16.92 21.13 3.00
CA GLN A 114 17.67 20.54 4.11
C GLN A 114 19.15 20.34 3.77
N LEU A 115 19.47 19.95 2.53
CA LEU A 115 20.84 19.83 2.06
C LEU A 115 21.56 21.19 1.96
N LYS A 116 20.85 22.24 1.55
CA LYS A 116 21.41 23.59 1.40
C LYS A 116 21.42 24.43 2.66
N ARG A 117 20.53 24.14 3.62
CA ARG A 117 20.42 24.88 4.88
C ARG A 117 21.78 25.07 5.58
N PRO A 118 22.65 24.07 5.74
CA PRO A 118 23.94 24.24 6.42
C PRO A 118 24.92 25.16 5.69
N GLU A 119 24.78 25.34 4.37
CA GLU A 119 25.64 26.24 3.58
C GLU A 119 25.30 27.72 3.81
N TRP A 120 24.05 28.02 4.22
CA TRP A 120 23.59 29.39 4.45
C TRP A 120 23.89 29.85 5.87
N LYS A 121 24.90 30.73 5.99
CA LYS A 121 25.32 31.34 7.27
C LYS A 121 24.24 32.23 7.92
N ASN A 122 23.30 32.75 7.14
CA ASN A 122 22.23 33.62 7.62
C ASN A 122 20.90 32.85 7.74
N GLU A 123 20.42 32.67 8.98
CA GLU A 123 19.13 32.00 9.27
C GLU A 123 17.94 32.68 8.59
N LYS A 124 17.93 34.03 8.56
CA LYS A 124 16.85 34.79 7.94
C LYS A 124 16.75 34.50 6.44
N HIS A 125 17.91 34.33 5.78
CA HIS A 125 17.94 33.99 4.37
C HIS A 125 17.37 32.60 4.11
N ALA A 126 17.79 31.60 4.89
CA ALA A 126 17.24 30.25 4.77
C ALA A 126 15.73 30.24 5.00
N GLN A 127 15.26 30.87 6.07
CA GLN A 127 13.85 30.97 6.37
C GLN A 127 13.07 31.65 5.22
N GLN A 128 13.64 32.70 4.62
CA GLN A 128 13.03 33.39 3.48
C GLN A 128 12.91 32.48 2.25
N VAL A 129 13.90 31.65 1.96
CA VAL A 129 13.85 30.68 0.84
C VAL A 129 12.69 29.71 1.03
N ILE A 130 12.59 29.03 2.17
CA ILE A 130 11.51 28.05 2.38
C ILE A 130 10.13 28.71 2.44
N THR A 131 10.02 29.88 3.09
CA THR A 131 8.76 30.62 3.16
C THR A 131 8.28 31.06 1.78
N THR A 132 9.21 31.46 0.90
CA THR A 132 8.88 31.82 -0.48
C THR A 132 8.36 30.61 -1.26
N LEU A 133 9.00 29.45 -1.11
CA LEU A 133 8.53 28.22 -1.73
C LEU A 133 7.13 27.83 -1.22
N GLU A 134 6.89 27.90 0.09
CA GLU A 134 5.61 27.56 0.72
C GLU A 134 4.46 28.48 0.30
N GLN A 135 4.72 29.78 0.19
CA GLN A 135 3.69 30.76 -0.13
C GLN A 135 3.39 30.83 -1.63
N PHE A 136 4.42 30.71 -2.48
CA PHE A 136 4.30 31.10 -3.89
C PHE A 136 4.52 29.97 -4.88
N VAL A 137 5.13 28.85 -4.47
CA VAL A 137 5.48 27.77 -5.40
C VAL A 137 4.66 26.52 -5.10
N PHE A 138 4.67 26.06 -3.85
CA PHE A 138 3.99 24.84 -3.43
C PHE A 138 2.48 24.84 -3.69
N PRO A 139 1.74 25.96 -3.55
CA PRO A 139 0.31 25.98 -3.87
C PRO A 139 -0.02 25.67 -5.34
N PHE A 140 0.91 25.92 -6.26
CA PHE A 140 0.68 25.75 -7.70
C PHE A 140 1.27 24.46 -8.26
N ILE A 141 2.51 24.13 -7.88
CA ILE A 141 3.24 22.98 -8.43
C ILE A 141 3.72 21.99 -7.36
N GLY A 142 3.54 22.31 -6.07
CA GLY A 142 4.09 21.53 -4.95
C GLY A 142 3.66 20.07 -4.95
N LYS A 143 2.39 19.78 -5.23
CA LYS A 143 1.84 18.40 -5.27
C LYS A 143 2.11 17.66 -6.58
N LYS A 144 2.71 18.31 -7.59
CA LYS A 144 2.97 17.67 -8.89
C LYS A 144 4.31 16.93 -8.85
N PRO A 145 4.40 15.72 -9.43
CA PRO A 145 5.67 15.06 -9.68
C PRO A 145 6.58 15.95 -10.52
N ILE A 146 7.87 16.05 -10.17
CA ILE A 146 8.84 16.90 -10.90
C ILE A 146 8.89 16.53 -12.38
N SER A 147 8.84 15.24 -12.70
CA SER A 147 8.84 14.71 -14.08
C SER A 147 7.65 15.19 -14.93
N ARG A 148 6.61 15.76 -14.30
CA ARG A 148 5.40 16.25 -14.95
C ARG A 148 5.26 17.77 -14.91
N ILE A 149 6.26 18.49 -14.39
CA ILE A 149 6.26 19.96 -14.39
C ILE A 149 6.79 20.43 -15.74
N SER A 150 5.95 21.13 -16.50
CA SER A 150 6.34 21.65 -17.81
C SER A 150 6.98 23.04 -17.71
N PRO A 151 7.85 23.43 -18.65
CA PRO A 151 8.44 24.77 -18.68
C PRO A 151 7.42 25.92 -18.70
N PRO A 152 6.29 25.85 -19.46
CA PRO A 152 5.25 26.88 -19.42
C PRO A 152 4.58 27.03 -18.04
N GLU A 153 4.43 25.95 -17.28
CA GLU A 153 3.89 26.02 -15.92
C GLU A 153 4.87 26.67 -14.95
N LEU A 154 6.17 26.38 -15.09
CA LEU A 154 7.21 27.07 -14.32
C LEU A 154 7.23 28.57 -14.62
N LEU A 155 7.10 28.97 -15.89
CA LEU A 155 7.00 30.38 -16.28
C LEU A 155 5.82 31.07 -15.58
N LYS A 156 4.64 30.44 -15.55
CA LYS A 156 3.47 31.00 -14.83
C LYS A 156 3.69 31.17 -13.33
N VAL A 157 4.48 30.30 -12.71
CA VAL A 157 4.85 30.45 -11.29
C VAL A 157 5.83 31.61 -11.12
N MET A 158 6.81 31.73 -12.01
CA MET A 158 7.78 32.84 -12.00
C MET A 158 7.11 34.19 -12.23
N GLU A 159 6.19 34.30 -13.20
CA GLU A 159 5.43 35.54 -13.46
C GLU A 159 4.72 36.04 -12.20
N LYS A 160 4.10 35.14 -11.43
CA LYS A 160 3.43 35.50 -10.16
C LYS A 160 4.39 35.92 -9.05
N LEU A 161 5.65 35.50 -9.12
CA LEU A 161 6.71 35.95 -8.20
C LEU A 161 7.23 37.34 -8.58
N TYR A 162 7.27 37.66 -9.88
CA TYR A 162 7.72 38.96 -10.39
C TYR A 162 6.69 40.08 -10.21
N ASP A 163 5.40 39.77 -10.16
CA ASP A 163 4.30 40.74 -9.97
C ASP A 163 4.19 41.29 -8.53
N ARG A 164 5.28 41.22 -7.74
CA ARG A 164 5.32 41.67 -6.36
C ARG A 164 5.78 43.13 -6.31
N PRO A 165 4.97 44.07 -5.78
CA PRO A 165 5.49 45.37 -5.36
C PRO A 165 6.49 45.13 -4.24
N GLU A 166 7.62 45.86 -4.28
CA GLU A 166 8.67 45.85 -3.24
C GLU A 166 8.14 46.13 -1.83
#